data_AF-A0A3N7BDA4-F1
#
_entry.id   AF-A0A3N7BDA4-F1
#
_cell.length_a   1.000
_cell.length_b   1.000
_cell.length_c   1.000
_cell.angle_alpha   90.00
_cell.angle_beta   90.00
_cell.angle_gamma   90.00
#
_symmetry.space_group_name_H-M   'P 1'
#
loop_
_entity.id
_entity.type
_entity.pdbx_description
1 polymer ?
#
loop_
_entity_poly.entity_id
_entity_poly.type
_entity_poly.pdbx_seq_one_letter_code
_entity_poly.pdbx_strand_id
1 'polypeptide(L)'
;MPCADFALHQEFFTMTATSRFIRFTRLTRILIALAALSAFAATASAAGPKAYVGNFKDSTVSVIDTGSEAVIATVPVAAGPDGIVVSANGRDVYVSGSSASAVSQIDTASDRVARSIDVGKGPQGLALTPDGKWLLVAVNGDDRMAFIDTATHAVSASVPVPKPHTIAVQPDGRLAYVASQEPGHFALVVIDLAARKVVTELPLDKAPRDLEFGPDGKALYLTLAGVPAVQVLDAATNQWGKAIPTGVSPHIAQHFAGMASGVVVVQGPGEVMLFDPAARTAVRSIGVGKQPHWLDLSADGKKLWVSNEGSNDVSVVDLAGGPMRTVAVGNAPRKIAVQRTGASQGNSQGTSQSTSQSGHAAGSAHVAIRNFAFEPAQITISVGQTLTWQNDDGAPHGVVFKDGTTGIDLLLPGKAFARSFDKPGVYDYACSVHPYMTARVTVVARQSRS
;
A
#
# COMPACT_ATOMS: atom_id res chain seq x y z
N MET A 1 -24.24 -24.91 61.55
CA MET A 1 -25.67 -24.69 61.22
C MET A 1 -26.46 -24.70 62.53
N PRO A 2 -27.45 -23.82 62.77
CA PRO A 2 -27.42 -22.36 62.69
C PRO A 2 -28.05 -21.68 63.95
N CYS A 3 -28.31 -20.36 63.85
CA CYS A 3 -29.10 -19.44 64.70
C CYS A 3 -28.34 -18.77 65.88
N ALA A 4 -28.08 -17.45 65.92
CA ALA A 4 -28.91 -16.22 65.75
C ALA A 4 -29.64 -15.81 67.05
N ASP A 5 -29.30 -14.63 67.59
CA ASP A 5 -30.17 -13.58 68.19
C ASP A 5 -29.27 -12.52 68.89
N PHE A 6 -29.25 -11.21 68.59
CA PHE A 6 -30.21 -10.09 68.59
C PHE A 6 -30.45 -9.38 69.94
N ALA A 7 -30.46 -8.04 69.86
CA ALA A 7 -30.97 -7.00 70.78
C ALA A 7 -30.03 -6.55 71.93
N LEU A 8 -29.43 -5.34 71.88
CA LEU A 8 -29.95 -3.96 72.07
C LEU A 8 -29.84 -3.49 73.52
N HIS A 9 -29.05 -2.45 73.76
CA HIS A 9 -29.21 -1.57 74.92
C HIS A 9 -29.14 -0.10 74.52
N GLN A 10 -30.09 0.63 75.08
CA GLN A 10 -30.35 2.06 74.99
C GLN A 10 -29.19 2.89 75.59
N GLU A 11 -29.02 4.16 75.19
CA GLU A 11 -29.54 5.29 75.99
C GLU A 11 -29.17 6.66 75.42
N PHE A 12 -30.04 7.59 75.81
CA PHE A 12 -30.20 8.98 75.44
C PHE A 12 -29.09 9.89 75.98
N PHE A 13 -28.81 10.99 75.29
CA PHE A 13 -28.71 12.29 75.97
C PHE A 13 -29.16 13.44 75.06
N THR A 14 -30.09 14.22 75.59
CA THR A 14 -30.69 15.44 75.05
C THR A 14 -29.93 16.67 75.56
N MET A 15 -29.81 17.74 74.75
CA MET A 15 -29.89 19.13 75.23
C MET A 15 -29.94 20.17 74.07
N THR A 16 -31.15 20.71 73.88
CA THR A 16 -31.50 22.16 73.85
C THR A 16 -30.65 23.11 73.00
N ALA A 17 -31.15 23.58 71.85
CA ALA A 17 -32.08 24.71 71.65
C ALA A 17 -31.39 26.08 71.54
N THR A 18 -31.43 26.69 70.34
CA THR A 18 -32.04 28.01 70.11
C THR A 18 -32.02 28.39 68.62
N SER A 19 -33.06 29.11 68.23
CA SER A 19 -33.50 29.48 66.90
C SER A 19 -32.66 30.55 66.18
N ARG A 20 -32.57 30.46 64.85
CA ARG A 20 -32.87 31.58 63.92
C ARG A 20 -32.98 31.07 62.47
N PHE A 21 -34.10 31.42 61.84
CA PHE A 21 -34.41 31.16 60.43
C PHE A 21 -33.51 31.99 59.49
N ILE A 22 -32.84 31.34 58.54
CA ILE A 22 -32.49 31.95 57.24
C ILE A 22 -32.64 30.87 56.16
N ARG A 23 -33.62 31.04 55.27
CA ARG A 23 -33.70 30.30 54.00
C ARG A 23 -32.69 30.91 53.04
N PHE A 24 -31.71 30.14 52.56
CA PHE A 24 -31.11 30.38 51.25
C PHE A 24 -30.77 29.05 50.56
N THR A 25 -31.10 29.05 49.29
CA THR A 25 -31.14 27.97 48.29
C THR A 25 -29.79 27.39 47.92
N ARG A 26 -29.81 26.07 47.61
CA ARG A 26 -28.97 25.32 46.65
C ARG A 26 -27.44 25.43 46.77
N LEU A 27 -26.77 24.31 47.03
CA LEU A 27 -25.73 23.68 46.18
C LEU A 27 -24.95 22.64 47.02
N THR A 28 -25.29 21.36 46.89
CA THR A 28 -24.44 20.26 47.38
C THR A 28 -24.32 19.20 46.29
N ARG A 29 -23.44 19.42 45.32
CA ARG A 29 -22.98 18.38 44.37
C ARG A 29 -21.60 18.71 43.83
N ILE A 30 -20.56 18.61 44.65
CA ILE A 30 -19.19 18.43 44.17
C ILE A 30 -18.50 17.47 45.14
N LEU A 31 -18.61 16.18 44.85
CA LEU A 31 -17.76 15.05 45.28
C LEU A 31 -18.41 13.81 44.62
N ILE A 32 -17.60 12.96 43.98
CA ILE A 32 -17.98 11.95 42.97
C ILE A 32 -18.07 12.51 41.53
N ALA A 33 -16.96 13.02 41.02
CA ALA A 33 -16.68 13.03 39.57
C ALA A 33 -15.17 13.05 39.27
N LEU A 34 -14.36 12.44 40.14
CA LEU A 34 -12.90 12.34 39.97
C LEU A 34 -12.40 10.88 40.04
N ALA A 35 -13.16 9.96 39.44
CA ALA A 35 -12.76 8.56 39.26
C ALA A 35 -13.37 7.89 38.02
N ALA A 36 -13.62 8.67 36.95
CA ALA A 36 -14.11 8.11 35.67
C ALA A 36 -13.70 8.96 34.46
N LEU A 37 -12.50 9.54 34.47
CA LEU A 37 -11.91 10.21 33.30
C LEU A 37 -10.53 9.64 32.99
N SER A 38 -10.43 8.32 32.96
CA SER A 38 -9.23 7.59 32.55
C SER A 38 -9.63 6.38 31.73
N ALA A 39 -10.23 6.61 30.55
CA ALA A 39 -10.29 5.63 29.47
C ALA A 39 -10.69 6.35 28.17
N PHE A 40 -9.94 6.03 27.11
CA PHE A 40 -10.10 6.45 25.70
C PHE A 40 -9.28 7.66 25.27
N ALA A 41 -7.98 7.62 25.58
CA ALA A 41 -7.05 7.83 24.48
C ALA A 41 -7.18 6.61 23.57
N ALA A 42 -7.96 6.73 22.48
CA ALA A 42 -7.85 5.79 21.38
C ALA A 42 -6.42 5.95 20.86
N THR A 43 -5.54 5.01 21.21
CA THR A 43 -4.27 4.87 20.49
C THR A 43 -4.64 4.66 19.04
N ALA A 44 -4.39 5.66 18.19
CA ALA A 44 -4.37 5.44 16.76
C ALA A 44 -3.38 4.29 16.55
N SER A 45 -3.90 3.09 16.28
CA SER A 45 -3.05 1.97 15.89
C SER A 45 -2.29 2.50 14.69
N ALA A 46 -0.96 2.49 14.76
CA ALA A 46 -0.17 2.69 13.56
C ALA A 46 -0.73 1.74 12.51
N ALA A 47 -1.03 2.25 11.31
CA ALA A 47 -1.52 1.42 10.23
C ALA A 47 -0.51 0.27 10.05
N GLY A 48 -1.02 -0.97 10.04
CA GLY A 48 -0.18 -2.15 9.91
C GLY A 48 0.58 -2.15 8.58
N PRO A 49 1.58 -3.03 8.40
CA PRO A 49 2.25 -3.18 7.12
C PRO A 49 1.24 -3.49 6.00
N LYS A 50 1.51 -3.01 4.79
CA LYS A 50 0.66 -3.23 3.62
C LYS A 50 1.37 -4.06 2.55
N ALA A 51 0.58 -4.75 1.74
CA ALA A 51 1.03 -5.40 0.51
C ALA A 51 0.49 -4.62 -0.70
N TYR A 52 1.34 -4.45 -1.72
CA TYR A 52 1.04 -3.71 -2.94
C TYR A 52 1.10 -4.66 -4.13
N VAL A 53 -0.02 -4.80 -4.85
CA VAL A 53 -0.20 -5.79 -5.91
C VAL A 53 -0.47 -5.11 -7.24
N GLY A 54 0.39 -5.33 -8.23
CA GLY A 54 0.25 -4.75 -9.56
C GLY A 54 -0.77 -5.50 -10.39
N ASN A 55 -1.91 -4.88 -10.69
CA ASN A 55 -2.97 -5.42 -11.54
C ASN A 55 -2.64 -5.08 -12.99
N PHE A 56 -1.92 -5.97 -13.66
CA PHE A 56 -1.26 -5.71 -14.94
C PHE A 56 -2.22 -5.20 -16.02
N LYS A 57 -3.43 -5.77 -16.10
CA LYS A 57 -4.42 -5.39 -17.12
C LYS A 57 -5.22 -4.13 -16.77
N ASP A 58 -5.31 -3.78 -15.50
CA ASP A 58 -6.15 -2.67 -15.03
C ASP A 58 -5.36 -1.35 -14.93
N SER A 59 -4.03 -1.40 -15.00
CA SER A 59 -3.18 -0.23 -14.74
C SER A 59 -3.40 0.35 -13.33
N THR A 60 -3.58 -0.54 -12.35
CA THR A 60 -3.78 -0.19 -10.94
C THR A 60 -2.89 -1.02 -10.03
N VAL A 61 -2.72 -0.55 -8.79
CA VAL A 61 -2.16 -1.31 -7.68
C VAL A 61 -3.22 -1.50 -6.61
N SER A 62 -3.53 -2.75 -6.26
CA SER A 62 -4.33 -3.05 -5.07
C SER A 62 -3.45 -2.95 -3.83
N VAL A 63 -3.92 -2.23 -2.81
CA VAL A 63 -3.27 -2.09 -1.51
C VAL A 63 -4.02 -2.93 -0.49
N ILE A 64 -3.33 -3.87 0.12
CA ILE A 64 -3.89 -4.81 1.09
C ILE A 64 -3.32 -4.48 2.47
N ASP A 65 -4.19 -4.30 3.46
CA ASP A 65 -3.78 -4.29 4.86
C ASP A 65 -3.46 -5.73 5.30
N THR A 66 -2.21 -5.97 5.73
CA THR A 66 -1.75 -7.35 6.01
C THR A 66 -2.31 -7.92 7.31
N GLY A 67 -2.82 -7.08 8.21
CA GLY A 67 -3.43 -7.53 9.47
C GLY A 67 -4.85 -8.05 9.29
N SER A 68 -5.66 -7.33 8.51
CA SER A 68 -7.05 -7.69 8.20
C SER A 68 -7.19 -8.58 6.97
N GLU A 69 -6.13 -8.67 6.14
CA GLU A 69 -6.12 -9.37 4.86
C GLU A 69 -7.28 -8.92 3.96
N ALA A 70 -7.38 -7.60 3.79
CA ALA A 70 -8.41 -6.94 3.01
C ALA A 70 -7.81 -5.83 2.14
N VAL A 71 -8.34 -5.68 0.93
CA VAL A 71 -8.00 -4.53 0.06
C VAL A 71 -8.57 -3.27 0.70
N ILE A 72 -7.72 -2.29 0.95
CA ILE A 72 -8.07 -1.00 1.56
C ILE A 72 -8.01 0.17 0.57
N ALA A 73 -7.32 0.00 -0.56
CA ALA A 73 -7.26 0.97 -1.64
C ALA A 73 -6.94 0.30 -2.98
N THR A 74 -7.29 0.98 -4.07
CA THR A 74 -6.85 0.66 -5.43
C THR A 74 -6.31 1.94 -6.06
N VAL A 75 -5.04 1.94 -6.40
CA VAL A 75 -4.28 3.13 -6.82
C VAL A 75 -4.03 3.08 -8.32
N PRO A 76 -4.54 4.02 -9.13
CA PRO A 76 -4.18 4.13 -10.53
C PRO A 76 -2.68 4.41 -10.69
N VAL A 77 -2.01 3.72 -11.61
CA VAL A 77 -0.58 3.86 -11.90
C VAL A 77 -0.32 3.86 -13.40
N ALA A 78 0.94 4.01 -13.81
CA ALA A 78 1.36 3.85 -15.19
C ALA A 78 0.92 2.49 -15.78
N ALA A 79 0.59 2.48 -17.07
CA ALA A 79 -0.01 1.33 -17.72
C ALA A 79 0.91 0.10 -17.75
N GLY A 80 0.34 -1.07 -17.45
CA GLY A 80 1.07 -2.34 -17.36
C GLY A 80 2.02 -2.39 -16.15
N PRO A 81 1.52 -2.32 -14.90
CA PRO A 81 2.37 -2.43 -13.72
C PRO A 81 3.12 -3.77 -13.70
N ASP A 82 4.44 -3.75 -13.89
CA ASP A 82 5.26 -4.95 -14.11
C ASP A 82 6.36 -5.16 -13.08
N GLY A 83 7.00 -4.10 -12.57
CA GLY A 83 7.93 -4.12 -11.45
C GLY A 83 7.35 -3.36 -10.28
N ILE A 84 7.47 -3.89 -9.05
CA ILE A 84 7.05 -3.23 -7.81
C ILE A 84 8.11 -3.43 -6.74
N VAL A 85 8.58 -2.36 -6.12
CA VAL A 85 9.50 -2.41 -4.97
C VAL A 85 9.08 -1.42 -3.90
N VAL A 86 9.23 -1.82 -2.63
CA VAL A 86 9.02 -0.96 -1.47
C VAL A 86 10.38 -0.46 -0.97
N SER A 87 10.49 0.83 -0.73
CA SER A 87 11.64 1.43 -0.05
C SER A 87 11.91 0.81 1.32
N ALA A 88 13.17 0.71 1.72
CA ALA A 88 13.55 0.08 2.99
C ALA A 88 12.90 0.74 4.24
N ASN A 89 12.63 2.05 4.15
CA ASN A 89 11.94 2.82 5.20
C ASN A 89 10.40 2.66 5.16
N GLY A 90 9.87 1.92 4.19
CA GLY A 90 8.45 1.63 4.01
C GLY A 90 7.61 2.80 3.46
N ARG A 91 8.18 3.96 3.13
CA ARG A 91 7.42 5.19 2.82
C ARG A 91 7.01 5.33 1.36
N ASP A 92 7.80 4.74 0.47
CA ASP A 92 7.62 4.81 -0.97
C ASP A 92 7.47 3.41 -1.57
N VAL A 93 6.54 3.27 -2.52
CA VAL A 93 6.46 2.13 -3.43
C VAL A 93 6.69 2.63 -4.85
N TYR A 94 7.61 2.00 -5.57
CA TYR A 94 7.88 2.31 -6.97
C TYR A 94 7.28 1.23 -7.85
N VAL A 95 6.59 1.65 -8.91
CA VAL A 95 5.84 0.78 -9.82
C VAL A 95 6.16 1.17 -11.25
N SER A 96 6.76 0.27 -12.03
CA SER A 96 7.05 0.53 -13.44
C SER A 96 5.82 0.22 -14.31
N GLY A 97 5.55 1.06 -15.30
CA GLY A 97 4.53 0.78 -16.32
C GLY A 97 5.15 0.26 -17.60
N SER A 98 5.17 -1.05 -17.82
CA SER A 98 5.80 -1.68 -19.01
C SER A 98 5.15 -1.31 -20.33
N SER A 99 3.89 -0.83 -20.29
CA SER A 99 3.16 -0.33 -21.46
C SER A 99 3.18 1.21 -21.52
N ALA A 100 4.02 1.84 -20.71
CA ALA A 100 4.20 3.29 -20.60
C ALA A 100 5.69 3.66 -20.69
N SER A 101 6.02 4.89 -20.33
CA SER A 101 7.39 5.39 -20.24
C SER A 101 7.78 5.83 -18.82
N ALA A 102 7.05 5.37 -17.80
CA ALA A 102 7.13 5.95 -16.47
C ALA A 102 7.20 4.93 -15.33
N VAL A 103 7.83 5.35 -14.23
CA VAL A 103 7.71 4.73 -12.91
C VAL A 103 6.81 5.61 -12.03
N SER A 104 5.72 5.04 -11.53
CA SER A 104 4.87 5.68 -10.53
C SER A 104 5.47 5.47 -9.14
N GLN A 105 5.60 6.53 -8.36
CA GLN A 105 5.95 6.48 -6.94
C GLN A 105 4.70 6.73 -6.10
N ILE A 106 4.32 5.73 -5.31
CA ILE A 106 3.19 5.78 -4.38
C ILE A 106 3.72 6.14 -2.99
N ASP A 107 3.13 7.17 -2.38
CA ASP A 107 3.33 7.49 -0.97
C ASP A 107 2.48 6.54 -0.12
N THR A 108 3.10 5.83 0.80
CA THR A 108 2.43 4.79 1.58
C THR A 108 1.69 5.33 2.79
N ALA A 109 1.82 6.61 3.14
CA ALA A 109 0.99 7.19 4.19
C ALA A 109 -0.43 7.49 3.66
N SER A 110 -0.52 7.90 2.39
CA SER A 110 -1.76 8.31 1.73
C SER A 110 -2.32 7.29 0.73
N ASP A 111 -1.52 6.29 0.33
CA ASP A 111 -1.82 5.34 -0.73
C ASP A 111 -2.21 6.03 -2.04
N ARG A 112 -1.43 7.03 -2.43
CA ARG A 112 -1.60 7.77 -3.68
C ARG A 112 -0.28 7.91 -4.43
N VAL A 113 -0.36 7.97 -5.75
CA VAL A 113 0.80 8.33 -6.57
C VAL A 113 1.22 9.76 -6.23
N ALA A 114 2.39 9.90 -5.62
CA ALA A 114 3.00 11.17 -5.31
C ALA A 114 3.73 11.75 -6.54
N ARG A 115 4.34 10.89 -7.35
CA ARG A 115 5.15 11.26 -8.52
C ARG A 115 5.05 10.25 -9.65
N SER A 116 5.20 10.74 -10.88
CA SER A 116 5.44 9.93 -12.07
C SER A 116 6.80 10.34 -12.63
N ILE A 117 7.73 9.40 -12.72
CA ILE A 117 9.11 9.62 -13.14
C ILE A 117 9.24 9.08 -14.57
N ASP A 118 9.52 9.95 -15.54
CA ASP A 118 9.82 9.52 -16.91
C ASP A 118 11.19 8.83 -16.94
N VAL A 119 11.22 7.62 -17.48
CA VAL A 119 12.39 6.75 -17.53
C VAL A 119 12.64 6.20 -18.92
N GLY A 120 11.85 6.60 -19.92
CA GLY A 120 11.91 6.02 -21.26
C GLY A 120 11.06 4.76 -21.41
N LYS A 121 11.08 4.15 -22.59
CA LYS A 121 10.02 3.24 -23.04
C LYS A 121 10.08 1.87 -22.37
N GLY A 122 8.93 1.41 -21.88
CA GLY A 122 8.74 0.05 -21.39
C GLY A 122 9.64 -0.32 -20.19
N PRO A 123 9.60 0.45 -19.09
CA PRO A 123 10.25 0.04 -17.86
C PRO A 123 9.60 -1.24 -17.31
N GLN A 124 10.42 -2.23 -16.96
CA GLN A 124 10.00 -3.54 -16.44
C GLN A 124 10.51 -3.71 -15.00
N GLY A 125 11.51 -4.54 -14.76
CA GLY A 125 12.05 -4.80 -13.43
C GLY A 125 12.59 -3.56 -12.73
N LEU A 126 12.37 -3.54 -11.41
CA LEU A 126 12.83 -2.50 -10.50
C LEU A 126 13.68 -3.15 -9.40
N ALA A 127 14.74 -2.50 -8.97
CA ALA A 127 15.50 -2.88 -7.79
C ALA A 127 16.02 -1.64 -7.05
N LEU A 128 16.00 -1.67 -5.72
CA LEU A 128 16.63 -0.63 -4.90
C LEU A 128 18.02 -1.08 -4.46
N THR A 129 18.97 -0.15 -4.44
CA THR A 129 20.25 -0.42 -3.77
C THR A 129 20.04 -0.53 -2.26
N PRO A 130 20.88 -1.32 -1.53
CA PRO A 130 20.72 -1.51 -0.09
C PRO A 130 20.75 -0.22 0.74
N ASP A 131 21.50 0.79 0.28
CA ASP A 131 21.55 2.12 0.88
C ASP A 131 20.31 2.99 0.57
N GLY A 132 19.41 2.51 -0.28
CA GLY A 132 18.19 3.19 -0.72
C GLY A 132 18.43 4.38 -1.65
N LYS A 133 19.67 4.67 -2.05
CA LYS A 133 20.02 5.86 -2.84
C LYS A 133 19.57 5.77 -4.28
N TRP A 134 19.60 4.56 -4.85
CA TRP A 134 19.31 4.34 -6.26
C TRP A 134 18.14 3.39 -6.43
N LEU A 135 17.17 3.81 -7.22
CA LEU A 135 16.23 2.91 -7.88
C LEU A 135 16.78 2.59 -9.27
N LEU A 136 17.10 1.31 -9.48
CA LEU A 136 17.52 0.76 -10.76
C LEU A 136 16.28 0.32 -11.54
N VAL A 137 16.24 0.65 -12.83
CA VAL A 137 15.11 0.35 -13.72
C VAL A 137 15.61 -0.34 -14.98
N ALA A 138 15.04 -1.50 -15.28
CA ALA A 138 15.24 -2.18 -16.56
C ALA A 138 14.32 -1.50 -17.60
N VAL A 139 14.88 -0.68 -18.49
CA VAL A 139 14.11 0.04 -19.51
C VAL A 139 14.18 -0.76 -20.81
N ASN A 140 13.25 -1.71 -20.96
CA ASN A 140 13.29 -2.72 -22.02
C ASN A 140 13.26 -2.12 -23.43
N GLY A 141 12.39 -1.12 -23.63
CA GLY A 141 12.21 -0.48 -24.93
C GLY A 141 13.38 0.40 -25.37
N ASP A 142 14.28 0.75 -24.45
CA ASP A 142 15.43 1.64 -24.69
C ASP A 142 16.78 0.90 -24.58
N ASP A 143 16.79 -0.42 -24.38
CA ASP A 143 18.00 -1.24 -24.28
C ASP A 143 19.03 -0.69 -23.26
N ARG A 144 18.54 -0.35 -22.06
CA ARG A 144 19.37 0.18 -20.98
C ARG A 144 18.83 -0.11 -19.58
N MET A 145 19.73 -0.13 -18.60
CA MET A 145 19.40 0.04 -17.19
C MET A 145 19.52 1.52 -16.81
N ALA A 146 18.52 2.09 -16.16
CA ALA A 146 18.53 3.46 -15.65
C ALA A 146 18.81 3.51 -14.14
N PHE A 147 19.47 4.57 -13.68
CA PHE A 147 19.65 4.91 -12.27
C PHE A 147 18.81 6.12 -11.95
N ILE A 148 17.82 5.98 -11.07
CA ILE A 148 17.04 7.08 -10.52
C ILE A 148 17.58 7.38 -9.13
N ASP A 149 17.97 8.63 -8.89
CA ASP A 149 18.31 9.11 -7.56
C ASP A 149 17.02 9.26 -6.74
N THR A 150 16.91 8.56 -5.61
CA THR A 150 15.68 8.54 -4.80
C THR A 150 15.45 9.82 -4.01
N ALA A 151 16.45 10.70 -3.87
CA ALA A 151 16.32 11.99 -3.21
C ALA A 151 15.84 13.07 -4.20
N THR A 152 16.30 13.02 -5.45
CA THR A 152 15.92 14.00 -6.48
C THR A 152 14.79 13.52 -7.40
N HIS A 153 14.47 12.23 -7.38
CA HIS A 153 13.48 11.57 -8.25
C HIS A 153 13.75 11.75 -9.74
N ALA A 154 15.02 11.84 -10.12
CA ALA A 154 15.46 12.05 -11.49
C ALA A 154 16.40 10.94 -11.95
N VAL A 155 16.35 10.64 -13.26
CA VAL A 155 17.32 9.75 -13.89
C VAL A 155 18.69 10.43 -13.88
N SER A 156 19.65 9.84 -13.16
CA SER A 156 21.02 10.35 -12.99
C SER A 156 22.01 9.75 -13.98
N ALA A 157 21.78 8.51 -14.40
CA ALA A 157 22.65 7.81 -15.34
C ALA A 157 21.96 6.59 -15.96
N SER A 158 22.63 6.00 -16.94
CA SER A 158 22.23 4.74 -17.55
C SER A 158 23.43 3.90 -17.98
N VAL A 159 23.21 2.59 -18.07
CA VAL A 159 24.17 1.61 -18.60
C VAL A 159 23.47 0.84 -19.73
N PRO A 160 24.07 0.71 -20.92
CA PRO A 160 23.51 -0.12 -21.99
C PRO A 160 23.35 -1.58 -21.55
N VAL A 161 22.17 -2.13 -21.76
CA VAL A 161 21.85 -3.55 -21.50
C VAL A 161 20.79 -3.91 -22.53
N PRO A 162 21.00 -4.87 -23.43
CA PRO A 162 19.98 -5.21 -24.42
C PRO A 162 18.79 -5.91 -23.76
N LYS A 163 17.58 -5.51 -24.14
CA LYS A 163 16.28 -6.07 -23.72
C LYS A 163 16.24 -6.49 -22.23
N PRO A 164 16.53 -5.57 -21.30
CA PRO A 164 16.58 -5.89 -19.88
C PRO A 164 15.16 -6.20 -19.38
N HIS A 165 15.05 -7.17 -18.49
CA HIS A 165 13.77 -7.61 -17.91
C HIS A 165 13.72 -7.40 -16.40
N THR A 166 14.54 -8.14 -15.63
CA THR A 166 14.59 -8.07 -14.15
C THR A 166 16.00 -7.73 -13.66
N ILE A 167 16.11 -7.23 -12.43
CA ILE A 167 17.36 -6.77 -11.82
C ILE A 167 17.46 -7.34 -10.41
N ALA A 168 18.58 -7.98 -10.07
CA ALA A 168 18.96 -8.29 -8.70
C ALA A 168 20.17 -7.48 -8.28
N VAL A 169 20.11 -6.85 -7.11
CA VAL A 169 21.25 -6.16 -6.50
C VAL A 169 21.88 -7.07 -5.47
N GLN A 170 23.20 -7.26 -5.55
CA GLN A 170 23.93 -8.03 -4.57
C GLN A 170 23.80 -7.35 -3.18
N PRO A 171 23.66 -8.10 -2.07
CA PRO A 171 23.43 -7.51 -0.75
C PRO A 171 24.50 -6.52 -0.27
N ASP A 172 25.73 -6.62 -0.78
CA ASP A 172 26.81 -5.65 -0.51
C ASP A 172 26.66 -4.32 -1.27
N GLY A 173 25.69 -4.23 -2.18
CA GLY A 173 25.38 -3.04 -2.99
C GLY A 173 26.39 -2.76 -4.11
N ARG A 174 27.35 -3.67 -4.37
CA ARG A 174 28.44 -3.42 -5.32
C ARG A 174 28.06 -3.79 -6.75
N LEU A 175 27.41 -4.93 -6.94
CA LEU A 175 27.02 -5.44 -8.25
C LEU A 175 25.49 -5.50 -8.40
N ALA A 176 25.02 -5.25 -9.62
CA ALA A 176 23.70 -5.66 -10.06
C ALA A 176 23.82 -6.68 -11.20
N TYR A 177 22.96 -7.68 -11.17
CA TYR A 177 22.78 -8.66 -12.24
C TYR A 177 21.47 -8.31 -12.94
N VAL A 178 21.53 -8.11 -14.25
CA VAL A 178 20.36 -7.76 -15.07
C VAL A 178 20.07 -8.89 -16.03
N ALA A 179 18.85 -9.40 -16.01
CA ALA A 179 18.38 -10.38 -16.97
C ALA A 179 18.20 -9.72 -18.34
N SER A 180 18.98 -10.14 -19.34
CA SER A 180 18.80 -9.77 -20.75
C SER A 180 17.98 -10.83 -21.47
N GLN A 181 16.90 -10.38 -22.12
CA GLN A 181 16.03 -11.20 -22.97
C GLN A 181 16.26 -10.95 -24.46
N GLU A 182 17.45 -10.49 -24.85
CA GLU A 182 17.77 -10.23 -26.26
C GLU A 182 17.58 -11.50 -27.11
N PRO A 183 16.73 -11.47 -28.14
CA PRO A 183 16.48 -12.64 -28.97
C PRO A 183 17.78 -13.20 -29.58
N GLY A 184 18.11 -14.46 -29.25
CA GLY A 184 19.32 -15.12 -29.72
C GLY A 184 20.57 -14.88 -28.85
N HIS A 185 20.51 -13.97 -27.88
CA HIS A 185 21.63 -13.59 -27.01
C HIS A 185 21.18 -13.40 -25.56
N PHE A 186 20.50 -14.39 -24.98
CA PHE A 186 20.09 -14.33 -23.57
C PHE A 186 21.32 -14.35 -22.66
N ALA A 187 21.31 -13.49 -21.63
CA ALA A 187 22.43 -13.39 -20.69
C ALA A 187 22.01 -12.83 -19.33
N LEU A 188 22.86 -13.02 -18.32
CA LEU A 188 22.94 -12.12 -17.17
C LEU A 188 24.01 -11.07 -17.45
N VAL A 189 23.64 -9.80 -17.48
CA VAL A 189 24.56 -8.68 -17.63
C VAL A 189 24.92 -8.17 -16.22
N VAL A 190 26.19 -8.29 -15.85
CA VAL A 190 26.68 -7.92 -14.51
C VAL A 190 27.25 -6.52 -14.56
N ILE A 191 26.75 -5.64 -13.68
CA ILE A 191 27.06 -4.21 -13.67
C ILE A 191 27.68 -3.85 -12.33
N ASP A 192 28.81 -3.16 -12.37
CA ASP A 192 29.37 -2.46 -11.20
C ASP A 192 28.59 -1.16 -10.99
N LEU A 193 27.94 -1.04 -9.82
CA LEU A 193 27.03 0.06 -9.52
C LEU A 193 27.77 1.37 -9.21
N ALA A 194 28.98 1.30 -8.69
CA ALA A 194 29.79 2.48 -8.39
C ALA A 194 30.42 3.05 -9.66
N ALA A 195 31.00 2.18 -10.50
CA ALA A 195 31.59 2.55 -11.78
C ALA A 195 30.54 2.79 -12.87
N ARG A 196 29.30 2.30 -12.68
CA ARG A 196 28.19 2.34 -13.65
C ARG A 196 28.59 1.74 -14.99
N LYS A 197 29.13 0.51 -14.96
CA LYS A 197 29.67 -0.17 -16.14
C LYS A 197 29.37 -1.66 -16.10
N VAL A 198 29.14 -2.24 -17.28
CA VAL A 198 29.13 -3.69 -17.45
C VAL A 198 30.52 -4.24 -17.14
N VAL A 199 30.58 -5.25 -16.28
CA VAL A 199 31.80 -5.95 -15.86
C VAL A 199 31.96 -7.25 -16.62
N THR A 200 30.86 -8.00 -16.78
CA THR A 200 30.84 -9.26 -17.51
C THR A 200 29.42 -9.58 -17.96
N GLU A 201 29.31 -10.47 -18.94
CA GLU A 201 28.05 -11.07 -19.35
C GLU A 201 28.16 -12.59 -19.18
N LEU A 202 27.10 -13.21 -18.66
CA LEU A 202 27.01 -14.65 -18.45
C LEU A 202 25.96 -15.20 -19.42
N PRO A 203 26.36 -15.89 -20.50
CA PRO A 203 25.42 -16.42 -21.48
C PRO A 203 24.41 -17.41 -20.86
N LEU A 204 23.20 -17.40 -21.39
CA LEU A 204 22.11 -18.30 -21.00
C LEU A 204 21.51 -19.00 -22.23
N ASP A 205 21.15 -20.27 -22.08
CA ASP A 205 20.54 -21.05 -23.17
C ASP A 205 19.06 -20.74 -23.39
N LYS A 206 18.42 -20.07 -22.43
CA LYS A 206 16.99 -19.78 -22.39
C LYS A 206 16.75 -18.38 -21.83
N ALA A 207 15.61 -17.80 -22.21
CA ALA A 207 15.21 -16.49 -21.73
C ALA A 207 15.12 -16.49 -20.19
N PRO A 208 15.85 -15.62 -19.49
CA PRO A 208 15.71 -15.45 -18.06
C PRO A 208 14.34 -14.87 -17.74
N ARG A 209 13.69 -15.35 -16.68
CA ARG A 209 12.46 -14.76 -16.15
C ARG A 209 12.79 -13.87 -14.97
N ASP A 210 13.34 -14.47 -13.92
CA ASP A 210 13.62 -13.77 -12.69
C ASP A 210 14.89 -14.25 -11.99
N LEU A 211 15.52 -13.36 -11.24
CA LEU A 211 16.77 -13.59 -10.54
C LEU A 211 16.79 -12.86 -9.20
N GLU A 212 17.20 -13.56 -8.14
CA GLU A 212 17.20 -13.02 -6.78
C GLU A 212 18.36 -13.59 -5.95
N PHE A 213 19.03 -12.73 -5.20
CA PHE A 213 20.12 -13.17 -4.32
C PHE A 213 19.57 -13.81 -3.04
N GLY A 214 20.29 -14.84 -2.58
CA GLY A 214 20.14 -15.31 -1.20
C GLY A 214 20.64 -14.27 -0.20
N PRO A 215 20.30 -14.40 1.10
CA PRO A 215 20.55 -13.36 2.10
C PRO A 215 22.03 -13.06 2.34
N ASP A 216 22.90 -14.04 2.11
CA ASP A 216 24.35 -13.90 2.25
C ASP A 216 25.05 -13.42 0.97
N GLY A 217 24.29 -13.21 -0.11
CA GLY A 217 24.81 -12.75 -1.40
C GLY A 217 25.69 -13.74 -2.15
N LYS A 218 25.79 -15.00 -1.69
CA LYS A 218 26.64 -16.02 -2.32
C LYS A 218 25.94 -16.78 -3.44
N ALA A 219 24.65 -17.05 -3.26
CA ALA A 219 23.83 -17.71 -4.26
C ALA A 219 22.93 -16.70 -4.97
N LEU A 220 22.90 -16.74 -6.30
CA LEU A 220 21.86 -16.11 -7.12
C LEU A 220 20.95 -17.21 -7.67
N TYR A 221 19.67 -17.15 -7.32
CA TYR A 221 18.64 -18.05 -7.83
C TYR A 221 18.06 -17.47 -9.10
N LEU A 222 18.00 -18.26 -10.18
CA LEU A 222 17.51 -17.82 -11.49
C LEU A 222 16.48 -18.80 -12.04
N THR A 223 15.38 -18.28 -12.55
CA THR A 223 14.39 -19.05 -13.32
C THR A 223 14.53 -18.76 -14.81
N LEU A 224 14.41 -19.82 -15.62
CA LEU A 224 14.52 -19.74 -17.08
C LEU A 224 13.23 -20.23 -17.74
N ALA A 225 12.79 -19.55 -18.80
CA ALA A 225 11.61 -19.96 -19.55
C ALA A 225 11.78 -21.38 -20.13
N GLY A 226 10.80 -22.25 -19.84
CA GLY A 226 10.79 -23.64 -20.31
C GLY A 226 11.74 -24.59 -19.55
N VAL A 227 12.43 -24.12 -18.51
CA VAL A 227 13.31 -24.97 -17.68
C VAL A 227 12.58 -25.28 -16.37
N PRO A 228 12.25 -26.56 -16.07
CA PRO A 228 11.56 -26.96 -14.85
C PRO A 228 12.55 -27.09 -13.66
N ALA A 229 13.38 -26.06 -13.48
CA ALA A 229 14.36 -26.00 -12.40
C ALA A 229 14.76 -24.56 -12.09
N VAL A 230 15.08 -24.29 -10.83
CA VAL A 230 15.80 -23.07 -10.41
C VAL A 230 17.30 -23.30 -10.65
N GLN A 231 17.92 -22.43 -11.43
CA GLN A 231 19.35 -22.39 -11.61
C GLN A 231 19.99 -21.69 -10.40
N VAL A 232 21.16 -22.16 -9.98
CA VAL A 232 21.88 -21.57 -8.83
C VAL A 232 23.28 -21.20 -9.29
N LEU A 233 23.56 -19.90 -9.31
CA LEU A 233 24.87 -19.34 -9.62
C LEU A 233 25.60 -19.02 -8.31
N ASP A 234 26.87 -19.41 -8.21
CA ASP A 234 27.78 -18.90 -7.20
C ASP A 234 28.25 -17.51 -7.62
N ALA A 235 27.88 -16.48 -6.86
CA ALA A 235 28.12 -15.09 -7.19
C ALA A 235 29.60 -14.66 -7.03
N ALA A 236 30.39 -15.41 -6.26
CA ALA A 236 31.81 -15.12 -6.09
C ALA A 236 32.63 -15.59 -7.30
N THR A 237 32.21 -16.70 -7.92
CA THR A 237 32.95 -17.37 -9.01
C THR A 237 32.26 -17.24 -10.36
N ASN A 238 31.00 -16.80 -10.40
CA ASN A 238 30.11 -16.85 -11.58
C ASN A 238 30.00 -18.25 -12.18
N GLN A 239 30.03 -19.30 -11.34
CA GLN A 239 29.87 -20.68 -11.78
C GLN A 239 28.47 -21.21 -11.45
N TRP A 240 27.86 -21.87 -12.44
CA TRP A 240 26.61 -22.60 -12.24
C TRP A 240 26.86 -23.86 -11.42
N GLY A 241 26.07 -24.06 -10.37
CA GLY A 241 26.08 -25.32 -9.64
C GLY A 241 24.87 -26.20 -9.98
N LYS A 242 24.70 -27.27 -9.20
CA LYS A 242 23.50 -28.14 -9.27
C LYS A 242 22.22 -27.29 -9.18
N ALA A 243 21.35 -27.44 -10.17
CA ALA A 243 20.03 -26.82 -10.18
C ALA A 243 19.07 -27.49 -9.18
N ILE A 244 18.03 -26.77 -8.77
CA ILE A 244 16.97 -27.27 -7.89
C ILE A 244 15.79 -27.69 -8.79
N PRO A 245 15.46 -28.98 -8.90
CA PRO A 245 14.32 -29.42 -9.70
C PRO A 245 13.01 -28.82 -9.17
N THR A 246 12.13 -28.40 -10.07
CA THR A 246 10.79 -27.88 -9.76
C THR A 246 9.73 -28.59 -10.59
N GLY A 247 8.48 -28.16 -10.49
CA GLY A 247 7.47 -28.42 -11.52
C GLY A 247 7.63 -27.52 -12.75
N VAL A 248 6.66 -27.59 -13.66
CA VAL A 248 6.68 -26.88 -14.95
C VAL A 248 6.49 -25.37 -14.75
N SER A 249 7.29 -24.59 -15.47
CA SER A 249 7.21 -23.12 -15.51
C SER A 249 7.44 -22.45 -14.14
N PRO A 250 8.60 -22.67 -13.48
CA PRO A 250 8.98 -21.85 -12.34
C PRO A 250 9.11 -20.38 -12.76
N HIS A 251 8.64 -19.47 -11.92
CA HIS A 251 8.53 -18.05 -12.26
C HIS A 251 9.51 -17.18 -11.48
N ILE A 252 9.48 -17.24 -10.14
CA ILE A 252 10.42 -16.58 -9.24
C ILE A 252 10.89 -17.57 -8.18
N ALA A 253 12.17 -17.53 -7.83
CA ALA A 253 12.73 -18.25 -6.69
C ALA A 253 13.45 -17.27 -5.77
N GLN A 254 13.16 -17.34 -4.48
CA GLN A 254 13.78 -16.47 -3.47
C GLN A 254 14.17 -17.27 -2.23
N HIS A 255 15.23 -16.84 -1.55
CA HIS A 255 15.57 -17.28 -0.21
C HIS A 255 15.60 -16.05 0.69
N PHE A 256 14.55 -15.89 1.51
CA PHE A 256 14.45 -14.75 2.41
C PHE A 256 15.34 -14.91 3.63
N ALA A 257 15.84 -13.78 4.14
CA ALA A 257 16.60 -13.75 5.39
C ALA A 257 15.77 -14.33 6.54
N GLY A 258 16.38 -15.23 7.32
CA GLY A 258 15.73 -15.89 8.45
C GLY A 258 14.87 -17.11 8.10
N MET A 259 14.63 -17.40 6.81
CA MET A 259 13.96 -18.63 6.41
C MET A 259 14.96 -19.79 6.27
N ALA A 260 14.60 -20.96 6.80
CA ALA A 260 15.37 -22.18 6.62
C ALA A 260 15.28 -22.73 5.19
N SER A 261 14.13 -22.56 4.54
CA SER A 261 13.88 -22.97 3.17
C SER A 261 13.90 -21.77 2.23
N GLY A 262 14.31 -22.01 0.98
CA GLY A 262 13.94 -21.14 -0.12
C GLY A 262 12.54 -21.46 -0.63
N VAL A 263 11.98 -20.56 -1.45
CA VAL A 263 10.65 -20.67 -2.04
C VAL A 263 10.76 -20.47 -3.54
N VAL A 264 9.91 -21.14 -4.32
CA VAL A 264 9.75 -20.87 -5.75
C VAL A 264 8.27 -20.95 -6.13
N VAL A 265 7.82 -19.95 -6.89
CA VAL A 265 6.51 -19.98 -7.53
C VAL A 265 6.58 -20.87 -8.75
N VAL A 266 5.72 -21.88 -8.83
CA VAL A 266 5.65 -22.80 -9.97
C VAL A 266 4.28 -22.66 -10.64
N GLN A 267 4.28 -21.96 -11.77
CA GLN A 267 3.04 -21.46 -12.39
C GLN A 267 2.18 -22.58 -12.98
N GLY A 268 2.79 -23.60 -13.61
CA GLY A 268 2.08 -24.70 -14.26
C GLY A 268 1.14 -25.47 -13.32
N PRO A 269 1.65 -26.04 -12.22
CA PRO A 269 0.84 -26.74 -11.22
C PRO A 269 0.06 -25.82 -10.28
N GLY A 270 0.33 -24.51 -10.25
CA GLY A 270 -0.38 -23.59 -9.36
C GLY A 270 0.07 -23.72 -7.90
N GLU A 271 1.38 -23.69 -7.65
CA GLU A 271 1.92 -23.91 -6.30
C GLU A 271 3.08 -22.98 -5.96
N VAL A 272 3.35 -22.85 -4.66
CA VAL A 272 4.65 -22.46 -4.14
C VAL A 272 5.37 -23.70 -3.63
N MET A 273 6.55 -23.97 -4.15
CA MET A 273 7.41 -25.05 -3.69
C MET A 273 8.49 -24.51 -2.75
N LEU A 274 8.61 -25.10 -1.57
CA LEU A 274 9.72 -24.92 -0.65
C LEU A 274 10.89 -25.82 -1.07
N PHE A 275 12.11 -25.30 -0.98
CA PHE A 275 13.33 -26.06 -1.26
C PHE A 275 14.39 -25.86 -0.17
N ASP A 276 15.27 -26.84 -0.03
CA ASP A 276 16.47 -26.74 0.80
C ASP A 276 17.59 -26.05 -0.03
N PRO A 277 18.06 -24.85 0.36
CA PRO A 277 19.07 -24.12 -0.40
C PRO A 277 20.44 -24.81 -0.40
N ALA A 278 20.78 -25.56 0.65
CA ALA A 278 22.05 -26.26 0.77
C ALA A 278 22.03 -27.60 0.01
N ALA A 279 21.01 -28.42 0.23
CA ALA A 279 20.87 -29.72 -0.44
C ALA A 279 20.41 -29.59 -1.90
N ARG A 280 19.80 -28.45 -2.25
CA ARG A 280 19.24 -28.11 -3.56
C ARG A 280 18.20 -29.13 -4.02
N THR A 281 17.23 -29.35 -3.14
CA THR A 281 16.17 -30.33 -3.31
C THR A 281 14.83 -29.75 -2.88
N ALA A 282 13.76 -30.16 -3.55
CA ALA A 282 12.40 -29.85 -3.14
C ALA A 282 12.11 -30.42 -1.73
N VAL A 283 11.36 -29.66 -0.94
CA VAL A 283 10.95 -30.03 0.43
C VAL A 283 9.46 -30.30 0.46
N ARG A 284 8.65 -29.34 0.01
CA ARG A 284 7.19 -29.39 0.08
C ARG A 284 6.58 -28.41 -0.91
N SER A 285 5.50 -28.80 -1.59
CA SER A 285 4.67 -27.87 -2.38
C SER A 285 3.40 -27.49 -1.64
N ILE A 286 2.94 -26.26 -1.88
CA ILE A 286 1.73 -25.68 -1.31
C ILE A 286 0.90 -25.15 -2.46
N GLY A 287 -0.30 -25.70 -2.67
CA GLY A 287 -1.21 -25.22 -3.70
C GLY A 287 -1.67 -23.79 -3.41
N VAL A 288 -1.71 -22.96 -4.46
CA VAL A 288 -2.18 -21.57 -4.44
C VAL A 288 -3.20 -21.35 -5.57
N GLY A 289 -3.50 -20.09 -5.91
CA GLY A 289 -4.41 -19.77 -7.01
C GLY A 289 -3.88 -20.17 -8.40
N LYS A 290 -4.62 -19.77 -9.43
CA LYS A 290 -4.31 -20.15 -10.83
C LYS A 290 -3.22 -19.25 -11.39
N GLN A 291 -2.25 -19.85 -12.09
CA GLN A 291 -1.12 -19.16 -12.70
C GLN A 291 -0.42 -18.20 -11.70
N PRO A 292 0.08 -18.71 -10.56
CA PRO A 292 0.83 -17.88 -9.63
C PRO A 292 2.06 -17.29 -10.33
N HIS A 293 2.34 -16.02 -10.05
CA HIS A 293 3.30 -15.24 -10.82
C HIS A 293 4.45 -14.72 -9.94
N TRP A 294 4.13 -14.18 -8.76
CA TRP A 294 5.11 -13.58 -7.87
C TRP A 294 4.81 -13.90 -6.40
N LEU A 295 5.76 -13.62 -5.52
CA LEU A 295 5.56 -13.69 -4.08
C LEU A 295 6.37 -12.65 -3.33
N ASP A 296 5.97 -12.36 -2.09
CA ASP A 296 6.82 -11.70 -1.10
C ASP A 296 6.47 -12.20 0.31
N LEU A 297 7.39 -12.01 1.25
CA LEU A 297 7.27 -12.45 2.63
C LEU A 297 6.73 -11.32 3.53
N SER A 298 5.84 -11.67 4.44
CA SER A 298 5.36 -10.76 5.48
C SER A 298 6.52 -10.25 6.35
N ALA A 299 6.35 -9.05 6.92
CA ALA A 299 7.35 -8.42 7.78
C ALA A 299 7.81 -9.30 8.96
N ASP A 300 6.92 -10.13 9.50
CA ASP A 300 7.20 -11.05 10.60
C ASP A 300 7.76 -12.42 10.16
N GLY A 301 7.92 -12.62 8.85
CA GLY A 301 8.47 -13.85 8.27
C GLY A 301 7.54 -15.06 8.30
N LYS A 302 6.25 -14.89 8.63
CA LYS A 302 5.33 -16.02 8.84
C LYS A 302 4.46 -16.36 7.64
N LYS A 303 4.16 -15.39 6.77
CA LYS A 303 3.21 -15.55 5.66
C LYS A 303 3.85 -15.19 4.33
N LEU A 304 3.67 -16.06 3.34
CA LEU A 304 3.93 -15.72 1.95
C LEU A 304 2.67 -15.15 1.32
N TRP A 305 2.82 -14.03 0.62
CA TRP A 305 1.78 -13.42 -0.18
C TRP A 305 2.08 -13.70 -1.64
N VAL A 306 1.18 -14.39 -2.33
CA VAL A 306 1.43 -14.94 -3.68
C VAL A 306 0.38 -14.38 -4.63
N SER A 307 0.80 -13.62 -5.64
CA SER A 307 -0.11 -13.11 -6.68
C SER A 307 -0.45 -14.22 -7.67
N ASN A 308 -1.74 -14.35 -7.99
CA ASN A 308 -2.24 -15.36 -8.92
C ASN A 308 -2.88 -14.70 -10.15
N GLU A 309 -2.12 -14.64 -11.24
CA GLU A 309 -2.51 -13.94 -12.47
C GLU A 309 -3.81 -14.50 -13.06
N GLY A 310 -3.98 -15.82 -13.01
CA GLY A 310 -5.09 -16.52 -13.65
C GLY A 310 -6.37 -16.59 -12.81
N SER A 311 -6.30 -16.29 -11.51
CA SER A 311 -7.47 -16.25 -10.61
C SER A 311 -7.82 -14.86 -10.11
N ASN A 312 -7.06 -13.82 -10.47
CA ASN A 312 -7.28 -12.42 -10.05
C ASN A 312 -7.34 -12.26 -8.51
N ASP A 313 -6.47 -12.98 -7.82
CA ASP A 313 -6.41 -12.97 -6.36
C ASP A 313 -4.98 -13.10 -5.84
N VAL A 314 -4.83 -12.94 -4.53
CA VAL A 314 -3.60 -13.18 -3.79
C VAL A 314 -3.83 -14.28 -2.77
N SER A 315 -3.02 -15.33 -2.82
CA SER A 315 -2.99 -16.37 -1.78
C SER A 315 -2.11 -15.92 -0.61
N VAL A 316 -2.65 -16.06 0.60
CA VAL A 316 -1.93 -15.81 1.86
C VAL A 316 -1.62 -17.16 2.50
N VAL A 317 -0.35 -17.56 2.41
CA VAL A 317 0.14 -18.87 2.83
C VAL A 317 0.83 -18.74 4.19
N ASP A 318 0.25 -19.35 5.22
CA ASP A 318 0.90 -19.50 6.52
C ASP A 318 1.99 -20.59 6.47
N LEU A 319 3.24 -20.20 6.73
CA LEU A 319 4.39 -21.09 6.71
C LEU A 319 4.39 -22.10 7.87
N ALA A 320 3.73 -21.79 8.98
CA ALA A 320 3.52 -22.75 10.08
C ALA A 320 2.50 -23.85 9.72
N GLY A 321 1.77 -23.66 8.62
CA GLY A 321 0.64 -24.50 8.23
C GLY A 321 -0.67 -23.95 8.81
N GLY A 322 -1.74 -24.12 8.04
CA GLY A 322 -3.06 -23.58 8.38
C GLY A 322 -3.94 -23.45 7.13
N PRO A 323 -5.21 -23.07 7.29
CA PRO A 323 -6.07 -22.78 6.15
C PRO A 323 -5.50 -21.58 5.37
N MET A 324 -5.37 -21.74 4.06
CA MET A 324 -4.98 -20.66 3.15
C MET A 324 -6.15 -19.69 2.99
N ARG A 325 -5.85 -18.38 3.08
CA ARG A 325 -6.80 -17.33 2.74
C ARG A 325 -6.49 -16.77 1.35
N THR A 326 -7.51 -16.26 0.69
CA THR A 326 -7.41 -15.62 -0.61
C THR A 326 -8.00 -14.21 -0.53
N VAL A 327 -7.31 -13.24 -1.11
CA VAL A 327 -7.75 -11.84 -1.20
C VAL A 327 -7.97 -11.51 -2.68
N ALA A 328 -9.20 -11.21 -3.07
CA ALA A 328 -9.50 -10.79 -4.44
C ALA A 328 -8.86 -9.42 -4.73
N VAL A 329 -8.27 -9.28 -5.91
CA VAL A 329 -7.64 -8.03 -6.39
C VAL A 329 -8.08 -7.75 -7.83
N GLY A 330 -7.43 -6.80 -8.51
CA GLY A 330 -7.72 -6.50 -9.91
C GLY A 330 -7.27 -7.60 -10.88
N ASN A 331 -7.41 -7.33 -12.18
CA ASN A 331 -7.16 -8.29 -13.24
C ASN A 331 -5.67 -8.52 -13.50
N ALA A 332 -5.31 -9.80 -13.65
CA ALA A 332 -3.97 -10.28 -13.94
C ALA A 332 -2.92 -9.72 -12.94
N PRO A 333 -3.05 -9.98 -11.63
CA PRO A 333 -2.07 -9.52 -10.65
C PRO A 333 -0.73 -10.23 -10.90
N ARG A 334 0.31 -9.45 -11.16
CA ARG A 334 1.65 -9.98 -11.48
C ARG A 334 2.63 -9.85 -10.33
N LYS A 335 3.10 -8.63 -10.02
CA LYS A 335 4.02 -8.40 -8.89
C LYS A 335 3.26 -8.11 -7.61
N ILE A 336 3.87 -8.51 -6.51
CA ILE A 336 3.47 -8.14 -5.16
C ILE A 336 4.72 -7.74 -4.38
N ALA A 337 4.62 -6.69 -3.58
CA ALA A 337 5.66 -6.30 -2.64
C ALA A 337 5.03 -5.93 -1.29
N VAL A 338 5.65 -6.38 -0.21
CA VAL A 338 5.13 -6.24 1.16
C VAL A 338 6.03 -5.31 1.94
N GLN A 339 5.44 -4.31 2.60
CA GLN A 339 6.14 -3.46 3.54
C GLN A 339 6.72 -4.29 4.68
N ARG A 340 8.03 -4.16 4.91
CA ARG A 340 8.73 -4.80 6.04
C ARG A 340 8.65 -3.97 7.31
N THR A 341 8.47 -2.66 7.17
CA THR A 341 8.22 -1.72 8.26
C THR A 341 6.95 -0.94 7.94
N GLY A 342 6.01 -0.83 8.88
CA GLY A 342 4.90 0.11 8.75
C GLY A 342 5.44 1.53 8.64
N ALA A 343 4.76 2.42 7.93
CA ALA A 343 5.18 3.81 7.75
C ALA A 343 5.41 4.47 9.13
N SER A 344 6.67 4.52 9.57
CA SER A 344 7.02 5.24 10.79
C SER A 344 6.86 6.72 10.48
N GLN A 345 5.93 7.39 11.19
CA GLN A 345 5.94 8.85 11.26
C GLN A 345 7.30 9.26 11.79
N GLY A 346 8.11 9.85 10.91
CA GLY A 346 9.44 10.31 11.25
C GLY A 346 9.32 11.38 12.31
N ASN A 347 9.85 11.08 13.49
CA ASN A 347 10.16 12.07 14.51
C ASN A 347 11.24 13.00 13.92
N SER A 348 10.82 14.12 13.33
CA SER A 348 11.71 15.19 12.90
C SER A 348 12.10 16.02 14.12
N GLN A 349 13.15 15.62 14.83
CA GLN A 349 13.93 16.57 15.62
C GLN A 349 14.85 17.33 14.67
N GLY A 350 14.31 18.41 14.12
CA GLY A 350 15.04 19.47 13.44
C GLY A 350 14.34 20.78 13.78
N THR A 351 14.76 21.39 14.88
CA THR A 351 14.26 22.68 15.34
C THR A 351 14.42 23.76 14.26
N SER A 352 13.30 24.31 13.80
CA SER A 352 13.24 25.71 13.39
C SER A 352 11.84 26.25 13.70
N GLN A 353 11.81 27.17 14.66
CA GLN A 353 10.63 27.97 14.98
C GLN A 353 10.25 28.80 13.76
N SER A 354 8.97 28.81 13.41
CA SER A 354 8.34 29.99 12.84
C SER A 354 6.87 30.02 13.26
N THR A 355 6.56 31.03 14.06
CA THR A 355 5.24 31.38 14.58
C THR A 355 4.34 31.94 13.50
N SER A 356 3.07 31.53 13.44
CA SER A 356 1.95 32.46 13.24
C SER A 356 0.60 31.81 13.56
N GLN A 357 -0.35 32.66 13.90
CA GLN A 357 -1.47 32.45 14.81
C GLN A 357 -2.75 31.88 14.19
N SER A 358 -3.61 31.45 15.10
CA SER A 358 -5.00 30.99 15.02
C SER A 358 -6.02 31.92 14.31
N GLY A 359 -7.08 31.31 13.75
CA GLY A 359 -8.38 31.94 13.53
C GLY A 359 -9.52 30.91 13.35
N HIS A 360 -10.53 30.93 14.22
CA HIS A 360 -11.79 30.15 14.14
C HIS A 360 -12.86 30.93 13.34
N ALA A 361 -13.63 30.27 12.45
CA ALA A 361 -14.90 30.79 11.93
C ALA A 361 -15.92 29.66 11.61
N ALA A 362 -17.20 29.97 11.79
CA ALA A 362 -18.32 29.04 11.94
C ALA A 362 -18.80 28.33 10.66
N GLY A 363 -18.90 26.99 10.75
CA GLY A 363 -19.98 26.16 10.19
C GLY A 363 -20.16 26.10 8.67
N SER A 364 -19.13 25.77 7.90
CA SER A 364 -19.28 25.43 6.48
C SER A 364 -19.81 23.99 6.33
N ALA A 365 -20.96 23.82 5.68
CA ALA A 365 -21.45 22.50 5.27
C ALA A 365 -20.71 22.06 4.00
N HIS A 366 -20.35 20.78 3.92
CA HIS A 366 -19.46 20.25 2.88
C HIS A 366 -19.96 18.91 2.33
N VAL A 367 -19.84 18.73 1.02
CA VAL A 367 -20.01 17.47 0.30
C VAL A 367 -18.72 17.18 -0.45
N ALA A 368 -18.06 16.09 -0.12
CA ALA A 368 -16.93 15.58 -0.89
C ALA A 368 -17.48 14.83 -2.11
N ILE A 369 -16.88 15.04 -3.28
CA ILE A 369 -17.05 14.16 -4.43
C ILE A 369 -15.86 13.22 -4.42
N ARG A 370 -16.10 11.96 -4.02
CA ARG A 370 -15.07 10.92 -3.94
C ARG A 370 -15.69 9.55 -4.26
N ASN A 371 -14.89 8.64 -4.80
CA ASN A 371 -15.30 7.30 -5.22
C ASN A 371 -16.51 7.30 -6.19
N PHE A 372 -16.60 8.28 -7.08
CA PHE A 372 -17.77 8.49 -7.94
C PHE A 372 -19.08 8.56 -7.11
N ALA A 373 -19.03 9.21 -5.96
CA ALA A 373 -20.20 9.48 -5.13
C ALA A 373 -20.14 10.91 -4.54
N PHE A 374 -21.31 11.47 -4.24
CA PHE A 374 -21.41 12.64 -3.38
C PHE A 374 -21.49 12.16 -1.93
N GLU A 375 -20.61 12.66 -1.07
CA GLU A 375 -20.51 12.25 0.32
C GLU A 375 -20.57 13.45 1.29
N PRO A 376 -21.61 13.55 2.12
CA PRO A 376 -22.75 12.64 2.18
C PRO A 376 -23.69 12.82 0.97
N ALA A 377 -24.35 11.73 0.55
CA ALA A 377 -25.32 11.76 -0.54
C ALA A 377 -26.63 12.47 -0.17
N GLN A 378 -26.87 12.68 1.13
CA GLN A 378 -27.95 13.49 1.67
C GLN A 378 -27.42 14.41 2.76
N ILE A 379 -27.70 15.70 2.66
CA ILE A 379 -27.29 16.69 3.65
C ILE A 379 -28.43 17.66 3.96
N THR A 380 -28.57 18.05 5.22
CA THR A 380 -29.54 19.07 5.66
C THR A 380 -28.80 20.32 6.10
N ILE A 381 -29.20 21.48 5.56
CA ILE A 381 -28.63 22.79 5.91
C ILE A 381 -29.77 23.79 6.21
N SER A 382 -29.45 24.91 6.85
CA SER A 382 -30.41 26.00 7.07
C SER A 382 -30.39 27.01 5.91
N VAL A 383 -31.52 27.69 5.67
CA VAL A 383 -31.58 28.84 4.74
C VAL A 383 -30.46 29.83 5.05
N GLY A 384 -29.78 30.27 4.00
CA GLY A 384 -28.65 31.20 4.04
C GLY A 384 -27.32 30.57 4.47
N GLN A 385 -27.19 29.24 4.59
CA GLN A 385 -25.90 28.58 4.70
C GLN A 385 -25.30 28.29 3.32
N THR A 386 -23.97 28.37 3.24
CA THR A 386 -23.19 27.95 2.06
C THR A 386 -22.85 26.46 2.18
N LEU A 387 -23.16 25.71 1.13
CA LEU A 387 -22.72 24.33 0.93
C LEU A 387 -21.60 24.33 -0.11
N THR A 388 -20.50 23.64 0.19
CA THR A 388 -19.37 23.46 -0.72
C THR A 388 -19.29 22.02 -1.19
N TRP A 389 -19.20 21.81 -2.50
CA TRP A 389 -18.85 20.56 -3.14
C TRP A 389 -17.37 20.61 -3.52
N GLN A 390 -16.56 19.75 -2.92
CA GLN A 390 -15.15 19.63 -3.25
C GLN A 390 -14.94 18.36 -4.07
N ASN A 391 -14.29 18.49 -5.22
CA ASN A 391 -13.88 17.32 -5.98
C ASN A 391 -12.59 16.74 -5.39
N ASP A 392 -12.74 15.69 -4.58
CA ASP A 392 -11.65 14.93 -3.98
C ASP A 392 -11.30 13.68 -4.82
N ASP A 393 -12.05 13.44 -5.91
CA ASP A 393 -11.81 12.39 -6.90
C ASP A 393 -10.76 12.81 -7.93
N GLY A 394 -10.16 11.80 -8.57
CA GLY A 394 -9.22 11.99 -9.67
C GLY A 394 -9.87 12.26 -11.03
N ALA A 395 -11.19 12.13 -11.14
CA ALA A 395 -11.96 12.40 -12.37
C ALA A 395 -12.61 13.79 -12.31
N PRO A 396 -12.88 14.44 -13.45
CA PRO A 396 -13.75 15.62 -13.44
C PRO A 396 -15.19 15.22 -13.12
N HIS A 397 -15.87 16.04 -12.32
CA HIS A 397 -17.28 15.85 -11.96
C HIS A 397 -18.10 17.10 -12.29
N GLY A 398 -19.37 17.12 -11.91
CA GLY A 398 -20.15 18.35 -11.86
C GLY A 398 -21.29 18.21 -10.86
N VAL A 399 -22.04 19.29 -10.67
CA VAL A 399 -23.19 19.36 -9.79
C VAL A 399 -24.30 20.04 -10.57
N VAL A 400 -25.26 19.28 -11.08
CA VAL A 400 -26.39 19.79 -11.87
C VAL A 400 -27.69 19.51 -11.13
N PHE A 401 -28.45 20.57 -10.82
CA PHE A 401 -29.72 20.48 -10.08
C PHE A 401 -30.90 20.19 -11.02
N LYS A 402 -31.80 19.30 -10.60
CA LYS A 402 -32.94 18.86 -11.42
C LYS A 402 -34.01 19.93 -11.64
N ASP A 403 -34.09 20.92 -10.77
CA ASP A 403 -34.98 22.07 -10.90
C ASP A 403 -34.46 23.12 -11.89
N GLY A 404 -33.31 22.87 -12.53
CA GLY A 404 -32.66 23.78 -13.48
C GLY A 404 -31.95 24.95 -12.81
N THR A 405 -31.86 24.98 -11.47
CA THR A 405 -31.15 26.05 -10.76
C THR A 405 -29.63 25.89 -10.84
N THR A 406 -28.91 26.98 -10.57
CA THR A 406 -27.47 27.09 -10.83
C THR A 406 -26.64 25.98 -10.17
N GLY A 407 -25.83 25.33 -10.99
CA GLY A 407 -24.84 24.32 -10.62
C GLY A 407 -23.50 24.56 -11.34
N ILE A 408 -22.71 23.50 -11.51
CA ILE A 408 -21.47 23.53 -12.30
C ILE A 408 -21.36 22.26 -13.17
N ASP A 409 -21.17 22.44 -14.48
CA ASP A 409 -21.11 21.31 -15.42
C ASP A 409 -19.76 20.59 -15.41
N LEU A 410 -18.68 21.25 -15.01
CA LEU A 410 -17.35 20.67 -14.94
C LEU A 410 -16.57 21.23 -13.75
N LEU A 411 -16.24 20.35 -12.82
CA LEU A 411 -15.48 20.59 -11.60
C LEU A 411 -14.27 19.66 -11.63
N LEU A 412 -13.09 20.22 -11.89
CA LEU A 412 -11.85 19.47 -12.03
C LEU A 412 -11.36 18.93 -10.67
N PRO A 413 -10.54 17.86 -10.65
CA PRO A 413 -9.93 17.33 -9.44
C PRO A 413 -9.27 18.42 -8.58
N GLY A 414 -9.51 18.37 -7.27
CA GLY A 414 -9.00 19.33 -6.29
C GLY A 414 -9.68 20.71 -6.32
N LYS A 415 -10.68 20.94 -7.18
CA LYS A 415 -11.46 22.19 -7.17
C LYS A 415 -12.76 22.05 -6.37
N ALA A 416 -13.22 23.17 -5.84
CA ALA A 416 -14.49 23.27 -5.14
C ALA A 416 -15.48 24.19 -5.86
N PHE A 417 -16.77 23.88 -5.71
CA PHE A 417 -17.90 24.72 -6.07
C PHE A 417 -18.72 24.99 -4.81
N ALA A 418 -19.17 26.22 -4.59
CA ALA A 418 -19.96 26.56 -3.41
C ALA A 418 -21.25 27.29 -3.81
N ARG A 419 -22.36 26.97 -3.13
CA ARG A 419 -23.66 27.60 -3.34
C ARG A 419 -24.37 27.88 -2.03
N SER A 420 -25.01 29.04 -1.93
CA SER A 420 -25.97 29.38 -0.87
C SER A 420 -27.41 29.10 -1.31
N PHE A 421 -28.27 28.73 -0.35
CA PHE A 421 -29.70 28.47 -0.59
C PHE A 421 -30.55 29.48 0.18
N ASP A 422 -31.42 30.21 -0.52
CA ASP A 422 -32.23 31.31 0.00
C ASP A 422 -33.67 30.91 0.37
N LYS A 423 -34.12 29.72 -0.06
CA LYS A 423 -35.45 29.20 0.19
C LYS A 423 -35.40 27.81 0.84
N PRO A 424 -36.30 27.50 1.80
CA PRO A 424 -36.47 26.13 2.25
C PRO A 424 -36.96 25.24 1.10
N GLY A 425 -36.51 23.99 1.07
CA GLY A 425 -36.87 23.06 0.00
C GLY A 425 -35.96 21.86 -0.07
N VAL A 426 -36.27 20.95 -0.99
CA VAL A 426 -35.45 19.78 -1.30
C VAL A 426 -34.90 19.95 -2.71
N TYR A 427 -33.58 19.92 -2.84
CA TYR A 427 -32.88 20.11 -4.11
C TYR A 427 -32.13 18.82 -4.46
N ASP A 428 -32.65 18.11 -5.45
CA ASP A 428 -32.01 16.93 -6.02
C ASP A 428 -31.01 17.34 -7.10
N TYR A 429 -29.82 16.71 -7.09
CA TYR A 429 -28.77 16.97 -8.06
C TYR A 429 -28.04 15.69 -8.46
N ALA A 430 -27.35 15.76 -9.60
CA ALA A 430 -26.55 14.68 -10.13
C ALA A 430 -25.22 15.18 -10.69
N CYS A 431 -24.28 14.27 -10.95
CA CYS A 431 -23.06 14.60 -11.65
C CYS A 431 -23.30 14.67 -13.17
N SER A 432 -22.89 15.77 -13.79
CA SER A 432 -22.96 15.99 -15.25
C SER A 432 -22.09 15.01 -16.05
N VAL A 433 -20.93 14.63 -15.50
CA VAL A 433 -19.96 13.72 -16.14
C VAL A 433 -20.32 12.24 -15.89
N HIS A 434 -20.92 11.95 -14.74
CA HIS A 434 -21.25 10.61 -14.28
C HIS A 434 -22.72 10.56 -13.82
N PRO A 435 -23.71 10.47 -14.73
CA PRO A 435 -25.13 10.70 -14.41
C PRO A 435 -25.75 9.76 -13.37
N TYR A 436 -25.09 8.63 -13.06
CA TYR A 436 -25.49 7.70 -12.01
C TYR A 436 -25.23 8.24 -10.60
N MET A 437 -24.32 9.21 -10.44
CA MET A 437 -24.06 9.86 -9.15
C MET A 437 -25.20 10.82 -8.85
N THR A 438 -26.03 10.51 -7.86
CA THR A 438 -27.17 11.36 -7.46
C THR A 438 -27.13 11.64 -5.97
N ALA A 439 -27.58 12.82 -5.58
CA ALA A 439 -27.62 13.26 -4.19
C ALA A 439 -28.69 14.35 -3.97
N ARG A 440 -28.90 14.71 -2.70
CA ARG A 440 -29.93 15.64 -2.26
C ARG A 440 -29.41 16.58 -1.18
N VAL A 441 -29.81 17.84 -1.25
CA VAL A 441 -29.72 18.77 -0.12
C VAL A 441 -31.13 19.18 0.33
N THR A 442 -31.38 19.08 1.63
CA THR A 442 -32.61 19.55 2.29
C THR A 442 -32.31 20.87 2.99
N VAL A 443 -33.00 21.93 2.60
CA VAL A 443 -32.84 23.27 3.18
C VAL A 443 -34.01 23.56 4.10
N VAL A 444 -33.74 23.78 5.39
CA VAL A 444 -34.76 24.06 6.41
C VAL A 444 -34.75 25.53 6.80
N ALA A 445 -35.91 26.07 7.20
CA ALA A 445 -35.99 27.43 7.73
C ALA A 445 -35.09 27.58 8.97
N ARG A 446 -34.43 28.75 9.14
CA ARG A 446 -33.66 29.04 10.35
C ARG A 446 -34.60 29.01 11.55
N GLN A 447 -34.30 28.17 12.54
CA GLN A 447 -35.02 28.24 13.82
C GLN A 447 -34.71 29.57 14.50
N SER A 448 -35.73 30.40 14.70
CA SER A 448 -35.66 31.56 15.57
C SER A 448 -35.37 31.07 16.99
N ARG A 449 -34.19 31.41 17.55
CA ARG A 449 -33.95 31.22 18.97
C ARG A 449 -34.84 32.20 19.71
N SER A 450 -35.88 31.69 20.37
CA SER A 450 -36.72 32.40 21.35
C SER A 450 -35.95 32.64 22.63
#